data_AF-A0AAV1IYB7-F1
#
_entry.id   AF-A0AAV1IYB7-F1
#
_cell.length_a   1.000
_cell.length_b   1.000
_cell.length_c   1.000
_cell.angle_alpha   90.00
_cell.angle_beta   90.00
_cell.angle_gamma   90.00
#
_symmetry.space_group_name_H-M   'P 1'
#
loop_
_entity.id
_entity.type
_entity.pdbx_description
1 polymer ?
#
loop_
_entity_poly.entity_id
_entity_poly.type
_entity_poly.pdbx_seq_one_letter_code
_entity_poly.pdbx_strand_id
1 'polypeptide(L)'
;MLCKACNCAVSINEILKCSHCAEIFHHGCVNITPKKYKKFLASGARQWICPICDIKYKYLKGDNTPVRSQVTRIQLSADQTESNTPSGSPPLPPARLDVSTMSIEDSHVVDISCNQQDVISFDKFSALIDQKLEGIKYSLINEIDTRLHTIKSSLMSDITSRMKDECASVTRALKDDLNRTTEYLVGEQKDLRKALETAEERIVALEKDKLESESLFKNMRRQMDALDKASRSRNLEIQCIPQKRNENLIFIFKSLCDLIGHPMSEGDISSIKRVASLNPNSERPRNIIVSLPSTRHRDSIISAFKNYNKKNPVSSVHLHIPGPANRLFIAEHHSSTCKAIFAAARKACKEKKYKYCWVKDERVYVRKEDGGAALYIRDLEFVSKIV
;
A
#
# COMPACT_ATOMS: atom_id res chain seq x y z
N MET A 1 -4.73 -27.30 -22.05
CA MET A 1 -5.36 -25.99 -21.77
C MET A 1 -4.42 -25.18 -20.90
N LEU A 2 -4.24 -23.88 -21.17
CA LEU A 2 -3.30 -23.01 -20.44
C LEU A 2 -4.03 -22.17 -19.39
N CYS A 3 -3.37 -21.92 -18.26
CA CYS A 3 -3.86 -21.07 -17.19
C CYS A 3 -3.74 -19.60 -17.59
N LYS A 4 -4.82 -18.82 -17.51
CA LYS A 4 -4.78 -17.40 -17.87
C LYS A 4 -3.93 -16.55 -16.92
N ALA A 5 -3.63 -17.02 -15.72
CA ALA A 5 -2.84 -16.30 -14.72
C ALA A 5 -1.32 -16.54 -14.83
N CYS A 6 -0.89 -17.79 -15.00
CA CYS A 6 0.55 -18.12 -15.07
C CYS A 6 1.02 -18.57 -16.46
N ASN A 7 0.10 -18.71 -17.42
CA ASN A 7 0.34 -19.19 -18.79
C ASN A 7 0.92 -20.61 -18.90
N CYS A 8 0.95 -21.39 -17.81
CA CYS A 8 1.38 -22.79 -17.79
C CYS A 8 0.20 -23.75 -18.07
N ALA A 9 0.50 -24.99 -18.45
CA ALA A 9 -0.50 -26.03 -18.65
C ALA A 9 -1.25 -26.38 -17.35
N VAL A 10 -2.57 -26.55 -17.44
CA VAL A 10 -3.45 -26.90 -16.32
C VAL A 10 -3.85 -28.37 -16.42
N SER A 11 -3.65 -29.11 -15.33
CA SER A 11 -4.12 -30.50 -15.22
C SER A 11 -5.63 -30.55 -14.96
N ILE A 12 -6.29 -31.65 -15.34
CA ILE A 12 -7.75 -31.82 -15.16
C ILE A 12 -8.15 -31.71 -13.68
N ASN A 13 -7.25 -32.06 -12.77
CA ASN A 13 -7.50 -32.04 -11.33
C ASN A 13 -7.30 -30.67 -10.68
N GLU A 14 -6.82 -29.67 -11.42
CA GLU A 14 -6.56 -28.31 -10.90
C GLU A 14 -7.39 -27.23 -11.60
N ILE A 15 -8.26 -27.64 -12.52
CA ILE A 15 -8.95 -26.76 -13.44
C ILE A 15 -10.10 -25.99 -12.78
N LEU A 16 -10.05 -24.66 -12.89
CA LEU A 16 -11.18 -23.77 -12.60
C LEU A 16 -11.53 -22.98 -13.84
N LYS A 17 -12.81 -23.04 -14.23
CA LYS A 17 -13.36 -22.30 -15.36
C LYS A 17 -14.25 -21.17 -14.85
N CYS A 18 -13.97 -19.95 -15.28
CA CYS A 18 -14.80 -18.79 -14.94
C CYS A 18 -16.15 -18.87 -15.66
N SER A 19 -17.24 -18.62 -14.94
CA SER A 19 -18.61 -18.58 -15.48
C SER A 19 -18.89 -17.37 -16.40
N HIS A 20 -18.12 -16.28 -16.27
CA HIS A 20 -18.31 -15.06 -17.06
C HIS A 20 -17.46 -15.01 -18.34
N CYS A 21 -16.16 -15.29 -18.25
CA CYS A 21 -15.26 -15.21 -19.40
C CYS A 21 -14.87 -16.57 -19.99
N ALA A 22 -15.30 -17.68 -19.39
CA ALA A 22 -14.95 -19.05 -19.79
C ALA A 22 -13.44 -19.40 -19.75
N GLU A 23 -12.58 -18.47 -19.32
CA GLU A 23 -11.13 -18.67 -19.15
C GLU A 23 -10.82 -19.67 -18.03
N ILE A 24 -9.66 -20.30 -18.15
CA ILE A 24 -9.21 -21.40 -17.30
C ILE A 24 -8.06 -20.98 -16.40
N PHE A 25 -8.09 -21.43 -15.15
CA PHE A 25 -7.11 -21.10 -14.12
C PHE A 25 -6.73 -22.35 -13.30
N HIS A 26 -5.51 -22.40 -12.77
CA HIS A 26 -5.21 -23.27 -11.63
C HIS A 26 -5.90 -22.72 -10.38
N HIS A 27 -6.45 -23.57 -9.51
CA HIS A 27 -6.99 -23.13 -8.21
C HIS A 27 -5.96 -22.36 -7.37
N GLY A 28 -4.68 -22.75 -7.43
CA GLY A 28 -3.59 -22.06 -6.72
C GLY A 28 -3.34 -20.65 -7.24
N CYS A 29 -3.35 -20.44 -8.56
CA CYS A 29 -3.10 -19.13 -9.18
C CYS A 29 -4.19 -18.09 -8.88
N VAL A 30 -5.37 -18.53 -8.41
CA VAL A 30 -6.48 -17.65 -8.00
C VAL A 30 -6.76 -17.72 -6.50
N ASN A 31 -5.75 -18.16 -5.72
CA ASN A 31 -5.76 -18.21 -4.26
C ASN A 31 -6.88 -19.07 -3.66
N ILE A 32 -7.26 -20.14 -4.35
CA ILE A 32 -8.17 -21.18 -3.84
C ILE A 32 -7.34 -22.34 -3.30
N THR A 33 -7.49 -22.62 -2.02
CA THR A 33 -6.82 -23.75 -1.37
C THR A 33 -7.39 -25.09 -1.88
N PRO A 34 -6.58 -26.16 -1.94
CA PRO A 34 -7.04 -27.48 -2.37
C PRO A 34 -8.27 -27.98 -1.59
N LYS A 35 -8.37 -27.66 -0.29
CA LYS A 35 -9.53 -27.99 0.55
C LYS A 35 -10.81 -27.28 0.08
N LYS A 36 -10.72 -26.00 -0.29
CA LYS A 36 -11.87 -25.24 -0.83
C LYS A 36 -12.25 -25.72 -2.23
N TYR A 37 -11.26 -26.03 -3.07
CA TYR A 37 -11.48 -26.57 -4.41
C TYR A 37 -12.21 -27.92 -4.39
N LYS A 38 -11.83 -28.85 -3.50
CA LYS A 38 -12.55 -30.13 -3.31
C LYS A 38 -14.02 -29.93 -2.91
N LYS A 39 -14.30 -28.99 -2.00
CA LYS A 39 -15.68 -28.62 -1.64
C LYS A 39 -16.44 -28.03 -2.83
N PHE A 40 -15.78 -27.21 -3.63
CA PHE A 40 -16.35 -26.58 -4.81
C PHE A 40 -16.79 -27.62 -5.86
N LEU A 41 -15.94 -28.61 -6.15
CA LEU A 41 -16.26 -29.75 -7.01
C LEU A 41 -17.43 -30.59 -6.45
N ALA A 42 -17.42 -30.89 -5.15
CA ALA A 42 -18.47 -31.66 -4.51
C ALA A 42 -19.84 -30.94 -4.51
N SER A 43 -19.84 -29.61 -4.47
CA SER A 43 -21.06 -28.79 -4.48
C SER A 43 -21.67 -28.60 -5.88
N GLY A 44 -21.05 -29.12 -6.95
CA GLY A 44 -21.53 -28.94 -8.33
C GLY A 44 -21.55 -27.48 -8.79
N ALA A 45 -20.87 -26.59 -8.08
CA ALA A 45 -20.99 -25.16 -8.27
C ALA A 45 -20.35 -24.74 -9.61
N ARG A 46 -21.18 -24.50 -10.63
CA ARG A 46 -20.74 -23.95 -11.94
C ARG A 46 -20.58 -22.43 -11.94
N GLN A 47 -20.56 -21.79 -10.77
CA GLN A 47 -20.75 -20.35 -10.61
C GLN A 47 -19.49 -19.59 -10.17
N TRP A 48 -18.31 -20.20 -10.24
CA TRP A 48 -17.09 -19.47 -9.89
C TRP A 48 -16.82 -18.34 -10.89
N ILE A 49 -16.46 -17.17 -10.37
CA ILE A 49 -16.13 -15.98 -11.14
C ILE A 49 -14.67 -15.66 -10.84
N CYS A 50 -13.87 -15.44 -11.90
CA CYS A 50 -12.47 -15.08 -11.71
C CYS A 50 -12.32 -13.65 -11.15
N PRO A 51 -11.20 -13.33 -10.48
CA PRO A 51 -10.98 -12.00 -9.89
C PRO A 51 -11.15 -10.85 -10.89
N ILE A 52 -10.75 -11.06 -12.15
CA ILE A 52 -10.85 -10.06 -13.22
C ILE A 52 -12.33 -9.77 -13.54
N CYS A 53 -13.16 -10.80 -13.61
CA CYS A 53 -14.59 -10.65 -13.87
C CYS A 53 -15.36 -10.14 -12.65
N ASP A 54 -14.97 -10.55 -11.44
CA ASP A 54 -15.57 -10.09 -10.18
C ASP A 54 -15.33 -8.59 -9.98
N ILE A 55 -14.11 -8.10 -10.23
CA ILE A 55 -13.79 -6.68 -10.19
C ILE A 55 -14.63 -5.89 -11.20
N LYS A 56 -14.72 -6.36 -12.46
CA LYS A 56 -15.56 -5.72 -13.48
C LYS A 56 -17.04 -5.70 -13.09
N TYR A 57 -17.53 -6.77 -12.48
CA TYR A 57 -18.92 -6.87 -12.02
C TYR A 57 -19.21 -5.91 -10.85
N LYS A 58 -18.29 -5.78 -9.88
CA LYS A 58 -18.40 -4.85 -8.75
C LYS A 58 -18.37 -3.37 -9.19
N TYR A 59 -17.52 -3.02 -10.17
CA TYR A 59 -17.53 -1.68 -10.75
C TYR A 59 -18.84 -1.33 -11.47
N LEU A 60 -19.54 -2.32 -12.03
CA LEU A 60 -20.84 -2.13 -12.69
C LEU A 60 -22.00 -1.96 -11.68
N LYS A 61 -21.87 -2.43 -10.44
CA LYS A 61 -22.94 -2.36 -9.42
C LYS A 61 -22.76 -1.30 -8.34
N GLY A 62 -21.61 -0.62 -8.27
CA GLY A 62 -21.39 0.48 -7.33
C GLY A 62 -21.52 0.03 -5.88
N ASP A 63 -20.52 -0.67 -5.36
CA ASP A 63 -20.55 -1.14 -3.97
C ASP A 63 -20.35 0.02 -2.98
N ASN A 64 -21.41 0.33 -2.23
CA ASN A 64 -21.36 1.04 -0.96
C ASN A 64 -20.79 0.09 0.11
N THR A 65 -19.49 0.16 0.40
CA THR A 65 -18.93 -0.49 1.58
C THR A 65 -18.22 0.56 2.45
N PRO A 66 -18.58 0.70 3.75
CA PRO A 66 -18.01 1.72 4.63
C PRO A 66 -16.56 1.38 4.96
N VAL A 67 -15.67 2.36 4.84
CA VAL A 67 -14.26 2.23 5.18
C VAL A 67 -14.12 2.07 6.69
N ARG A 68 -13.60 0.91 7.12
CA ARG A 68 -13.24 0.64 8.52
C ARG A 68 -11.99 1.45 8.86
N SER A 69 -12.12 2.32 9.86
CA SER A 69 -11.04 3.13 10.43
C SER A 69 -9.89 2.26 10.94
N GLN A 70 -8.67 2.60 10.50
CA GLN A 70 -7.44 1.99 10.97
C GLN A 70 -7.19 2.38 12.44
N VAL A 71 -7.08 1.39 13.32
CA VAL A 71 -6.47 1.57 14.64
C VAL A 71 -5.06 1.00 14.56
N THR A 72 -4.11 1.91 14.74
CA THR A 72 -2.68 1.69 14.89
C THR A 72 -2.40 0.81 16.10
N ARG A 73 -1.71 -0.30 15.91
CA ARG A 73 -0.94 -0.97 16.96
C ARG A 73 0.28 -1.62 16.33
N ILE A 74 1.35 -0.83 16.23
CA ILE A 74 2.71 -1.34 16.09
C ILE A 74 3.25 -1.38 17.52
N GLN A 75 3.39 -2.57 18.10
CA GLN A 75 4.27 -2.80 19.24
C GLN A 75 5.60 -3.26 18.67
N LEU A 76 6.62 -2.41 18.85
CA LEU A 76 8.01 -2.74 18.64
C LEU A 76 8.50 -3.57 19.83
N SER A 77 9.09 -4.71 19.49
CA SER A 77 9.83 -5.65 20.31
C SER A 77 11.14 -5.04 20.83
N ALA A 78 11.38 -5.19 22.12
CA ALA A 78 12.71 -5.18 22.71
C ALA A 78 12.77 -6.41 23.62
N ASP A 79 13.53 -7.42 23.21
CA ASP A 79 13.98 -8.47 24.14
C ASP A 79 15.40 -8.86 23.78
N GLN A 80 16.26 -8.76 24.78
CA GLN A 80 17.70 -8.93 24.71
C GLN A 80 18.05 -10.39 24.94
N THR A 81 18.91 -10.93 24.10
CA THR A 81 19.51 -12.26 24.21
C THR A 81 20.63 -12.30 25.25
N GLU A 82 20.54 -13.24 26.19
CA GLU A 82 21.61 -13.66 27.10
C GLU A 82 22.70 -14.47 26.37
N SER A 83 23.97 -14.26 26.73
CA SER A 83 25.01 -15.31 26.74
C SER A 83 26.26 -14.92 27.57
N ASN A 84 26.51 -15.73 28.60
CA ASN A 84 27.77 -16.25 29.19
C ASN A 84 29.01 -15.37 29.51
N THR A 85 29.37 -15.43 30.81
CA THR A 85 30.63 -15.32 31.62
C THR A 85 32.00 -15.69 30.97
N PRO A 86 33.20 -15.58 31.65
CA PRO A 86 33.66 -14.91 32.90
C PRO A 86 35.01 -14.13 32.77
N SER A 87 35.53 -13.55 33.88
CA SER A 87 36.97 -13.43 34.27
C SER A 87 37.48 -12.01 34.62
N GLY A 88 38.11 -11.87 35.81
CA GLY A 88 39.23 -10.95 36.03
C GLY A 88 39.14 -9.97 37.22
N SER A 89 39.93 -10.21 38.27
CA SER A 89 40.27 -9.30 39.39
C SER A 89 41.81 -9.05 39.40
N PRO A 90 42.47 -8.20 40.23
CA PRO A 90 42.09 -7.07 41.14
C PRO A 90 43.03 -5.82 41.01
N PRO A 91 43.06 -4.86 41.98
CA PRO A 91 44.22 -4.80 42.90
C PRO A 91 43.95 -4.43 44.39
N LEU A 92 44.92 -4.79 45.24
CA LEU A 92 45.13 -4.59 46.72
C LEU A 92 45.33 -3.11 47.16
N PRO A 93 45.58 -2.70 48.46
CA PRO A 93 45.83 -3.41 49.76
C PRO A 93 45.11 -2.72 51.00
N PRO A 94 45.62 -2.72 52.26
CA PRO A 94 45.97 -3.80 53.22
C PRO A 94 45.21 -3.67 54.59
N ALA A 95 45.35 -4.67 55.49
CA ALA A 95 45.77 -4.50 56.91
C ALA A 95 45.34 -5.62 57.89
N ARG A 96 46.32 -6.02 58.75
CA ARG A 96 46.28 -6.51 60.15
C ARG A 96 45.86 -7.98 60.44
N LEU A 97 46.80 -8.75 61.04
CA LEU A 97 46.90 -9.24 62.45
C LEU A 97 45.82 -10.30 62.78
N ASP A 98 46.08 -11.48 63.36
CA ASP A 98 46.90 -11.76 64.55
C ASP A 98 47.16 -13.29 64.75
N VAL A 99 48.35 -13.56 65.30
CA VAL A 99 48.91 -14.58 66.22
C VAL A 99 48.28 -15.99 66.47
N SER A 100 49.21 -16.91 66.76
CA SER A 100 49.21 -18.12 67.65
C SER A 100 49.54 -19.38 66.84
N THR A 101 50.45 -20.31 67.17
CA THR A 101 51.22 -20.73 68.38
C THR A 101 52.11 -21.90 67.86
N MET A 102 53.30 -22.28 68.34
CA MET A 102 53.70 -22.69 69.69
C MET A 102 55.23 -22.71 69.81
N SER A 103 55.71 -22.38 71.00
CA SER A 103 57.07 -22.60 71.50
C SER A 103 57.16 -23.95 72.20
N ILE A 104 58.33 -24.58 72.18
CA ILE A 104 58.75 -25.55 73.21
C ILE A 104 60.21 -25.22 73.54
N GLU A 105 60.45 -24.80 74.79
CA GLU A 105 61.77 -24.72 75.41
C GLU A 105 61.82 -25.73 76.57
N ASP A 106 62.93 -26.45 76.60
CA ASP A 106 63.78 -26.89 77.71
C ASP A 106 63.20 -27.16 79.10
N SER A 107 63.60 -28.30 79.68
CA SER A 107 64.71 -28.36 80.64
C SER A 107 64.63 -29.62 81.50
N HIS A 108 65.77 -30.29 81.75
CA HIS A 108 66.33 -30.47 83.09
C HIS A 108 67.64 -31.27 83.07
N VAL A 109 68.67 -30.62 83.62
CA VAL A 109 70.00 -31.14 83.95
C VAL A 109 69.95 -31.75 85.36
N VAL A 110 70.60 -32.88 85.57
CA VAL A 110 71.19 -33.24 86.88
C VAL A 110 72.59 -33.78 86.66
N ASP A 111 73.52 -33.17 87.37
CA ASP A 111 74.97 -33.27 87.27
C ASP A 111 75.48 -34.16 88.41
N ILE A 112 76.32 -35.17 88.13
CA ILE A 112 77.20 -35.78 89.16
C ILE A 112 78.57 -36.11 88.54
N SER A 113 79.55 -35.40 89.08
CA SER A 113 81.01 -35.43 88.87
C SER A 113 81.69 -36.81 88.99
N CYS A 114 82.74 -37.05 88.19
CA CYS A 114 84.08 -37.40 88.71
C CYS A 114 85.17 -37.25 87.63
N ASN A 115 86.36 -36.89 88.10
CA ASN A 115 87.56 -36.38 87.44
C ASN A 115 88.43 -37.47 86.80
N GLN A 116 88.91 -37.30 85.55
CA GLN A 116 90.29 -37.63 85.10
C GLN A 116 90.49 -37.44 83.58
N GLN A 117 91.40 -36.52 83.24
CA GLN A 117 92.41 -36.56 82.16
C GLN A 117 92.01 -36.94 80.71
N ASP A 118 92.11 -35.93 79.84
CA ASP A 118 92.56 -35.97 78.43
C ASP A 118 92.13 -37.16 77.56
N VAL A 119 90.82 -37.29 77.33
CA VAL A 119 90.28 -37.97 76.14
C VAL A 119 89.16 -37.11 75.57
N ILE A 120 89.21 -36.80 74.27
CA ILE A 120 88.12 -36.10 73.56
C ILE A 120 86.85 -36.94 73.72
N SER A 121 85.86 -36.47 74.49
CA SER A 121 84.63 -37.23 74.70
C SER A 121 83.86 -37.37 73.39
N PHE A 122 83.18 -38.50 73.23
CA PHE A 122 82.33 -38.80 72.06
C PHE A 122 81.31 -37.69 71.78
N ASP A 123 80.79 -37.02 72.82
CA ASP A 123 79.87 -35.89 72.71
C ASP A 123 80.50 -34.66 72.04
N LYS A 124 81.79 -34.40 72.27
CA LYS A 124 82.52 -33.27 71.66
C LYS A 124 82.82 -33.51 70.19
N PHE A 125 83.02 -34.78 69.82
CA PHE A 125 83.16 -35.20 68.42
C PHE A 125 81.80 -35.18 67.69
N SER A 126 80.72 -35.61 68.35
CA SER A 126 79.34 -35.49 67.84
C SER A 126 78.98 -34.03 67.55
N ALA A 127 79.24 -33.12 68.51
CA ALA A 127 78.95 -31.69 68.34
C ALA A 127 79.71 -31.04 67.18
N LEU A 128 80.98 -31.43 66.94
CA LEU A 128 81.76 -30.97 65.78
C LEU A 128 81.24 -31.53 64.45
N ILE A 129 80.75 -32.77 64.45
CA ILE A 129 80.09 -33.38 63.28
C ILE A 129 78.76 -32.69 63.00
N ASP A 130 77.94 -32.45 64.02
CA ASP A 130 76.65 -31.76 63.89
C ASP A 130 76.84 -30.32 63.40
N GLN A 131 77.86 -29.61 63.89
CA GLN A 131 78.22 -28.27 63.41
C GLN A 131 78.63 -28.26 61.93
N LYS A 132 79.42 -29.25 61.49
CA LYS A 132 79.78 -29.41 60.07
C LYS A 132 78.58 -29.81 59.22
N LEU A 133 77.73 -30.72 59.71
CA LEU A 133 76.51 -31.17 59.04
C LEU A 133 75.52 -30.01 58.88
N GLU A 134 75.36 -29.18 59.90
CA GLU A 134 74.45 -28.02 59.86
C GLU A 134 75.00 -26.94 58.91
N GLY A 135 76.32 -26.74 58.88
CA GLY A 135 76.97 -25.88 57.88
C GLY A 135 76.77 -26.38 56.44
N ILE A 136 76.90 -27.69 56.22
CA ILE A 136 76.65 -28.33 54.92
C ILE A 136 75.16 -28.20 54.54
N LYS A 137 74.25 -28.41 55.49
CA LYS A 137 72.80 -28.30 55.31
C LYS A 137 72.37 -26.88 54.94
N TYR A 138 72.86 -25.87 55.66
CA TYR A 138 72.60 -24.45 55.32
C TYR A 138 73.16 -24.09 53.95
N SER A 139 74.37 -24.56 53.61
CA SER A 139 74.96 -24.35 52.29
C SER A 139 74.12 -24.98 51.17
N LEU A 140 73.65 -26.22 51.37
CA LEU A 140 72.85 -26.93 50.37
C LEU A 140 71.47 -26.29 50.19
N ILE A 141 70.82 -25.90 51.28
CA ILE A 141 69.50 -25.23 51.25
C ILE A 141 69.61 -23.90 50.52
N ASN A 142 70.63 -23.10 50.81
CA ASN A 142 70.85 -21.83 50.12
C ASN A 142 71.09 -22.03 48.62
N GLU A 143 71.91 -23.02 48.21
CA GLU A 143 72.11 -23.28 46.79
C GLU A 143 70.84 -23.78 46.09
N ILE A 144 70.07 -24.67 46.74
CA ILE A 144 68.77 -25.12 46.22
C ILE A 144 67.80 -23.94 46.08
N ASP A 145 67.71 -23.06 47.08
CA ASP A 145 66.81 -21.90 47.05
C ASP A 145 67.23 -20.92 45.96
N THR A 146 68.54 -20.68 45.79
CA THR A 146 69.08 -19.84 44.71
C THR A 146 68.75 -20.42 43.33
N ARG A 147 68.89 -21.73 43.16
CA ARG A 147 68.56 -22.43 41.90
C ARG A 147 67.05 -22.39 41.64
N LEU A 148 66.22 -22.66 42.65
CA LEU A 148 64.76 -22.59 42.56
C LEU A 148 64.27 -21.17 42.24
N HIS A 149 64.88 -20.15 42.85
CA HIS A 149 64.57 -18.76 42.57
C HIS A 149 64.94 -18.37 41.14
N THR A 150 66.10 -18.81 40.66
CA THR A 150 66.56 -18.57 39.28
C THR A 150 65.64 -19.26 38.26
N ILE A 151 65.24 -20.51 38.52
CA ILE A 151 64.29 -21.24 37.68
C ILE A 151 62.93 -20.53 37.68
N LYS A 152 62.43 -20.10 38.84
CA LYS A 152 61.16 -19.39 38.98
C LYS A 152 61.16 -18.06 38.21
N SER A 153 62.23 -17.26 38.33
CA SER A 153 62.31 -15.96 37.67
C SER A 153 62.41 -16.10 36.14
N SER A 154 63.22 -17.04 35.66
CA SER A 154 63.34 -17.40 34.26
C SER A 154 62.00 -17.86 33.68
N LEU A 155 61.36 -18.83 34.33
CA LEU A 155 60.08 -19.37 33.90
C LEU A 155 58.97 -18.30 33.92
N MET A 156 58.92 -17.45 34.95
CA MET A 156 57.96 -16.34 35.00
C MET A 156 58.19 -15.31 33.90
N SER A 157 59.44 -14.99 33.59
CA SER A 157 59.78 -14.10 32.48
C SER A 157 59.33 -14.69 31.15
N ASP A 158 59.62 -15.96 30.90
CA ASP A 158 59.26 -16.67 29.67
C ASP A 158 57.74 -16.79 29.50
N ILE A 159 57.02 -17.16 30.57
CA ILE A 159 55.55 -17.21 30.58
C ILE A 159 54.99 -15.82 30.29
N THR A 160 55.49 -14.78 30.95
CA THR A 160 55.00 -13.41 30.76
C THR A 160 55.27 -12.91 29.34
N SER A 161 56.44 -13.23 28.76
CA SER A 161 56.78 -12.89 27.38
C SER A 161 55.84 -13.58 26.40
N ARG A 162 55.70 -14.91 26.51
CA ARG A 162 54.81 -15.68 25.62
C ARG A 162 53.35 -15.22 25.73
N MET A 163 52.86 -14.94 26.94
CA MET A 163 51.49 -14.44 27.11
C MET A 163 51.31 -13.06 26.47
N LYS A 164 52.30 -12.16 26.56
CA LYS A 164 52.27 -10.85 25.88
C LYS A 164 52.27 -11.00 24.36
N ASP A 165 53.10 -11.88 23.83
CA ASP A 165 53.21 -12.11 22.38
C ASP A 165 51.93 -12.69 21.80
N GLU A 166 51.35 -13.70 22.46
CA GLU A 166 50.06 -14.29 22.07
C GLU A 166 48.93 -13.27 22.20
N CYS A 167 48.85 -12.51 23.30
CA CYS A 167 47.85 -11.44 23.45
C CYS A 167 47.98 -10.38 22.37
N ALA A 168 49.20 -9.95 22.04
CA ALA A 168 49.44 -8.98 20.99
C ALA A 168 49.09 -9.54 19.61
N SER A 169 49.35 -10.82 19.36
CA SER A 169 49.00 -11.51 18.13
C SER A 169 47.48 -11.56 17.92
N VAL A 170 46.74 -12.03 18.94
CA VAL A 170 45.27 -12.09 18.91
C VAL A 170 44.66 -10.70 18.77
N THR A 171 45.19 -9.70 19.50
CA THR A 171 44.70 -8.31 19.42
C THR A 171 44.90 -7.73 18.02
N ARG A 172 46.04 -7.99 17.37
CA ARG A 172 46.30 -7.56 15.98
C ARG A 172 45.33 -8.23 15.00
N ALA A 173 45.16 -9.55 15.10
CA ALA A 173 44.23 -10.29 14.23
C ALA A 173 42.78 -9.78 14.37
N LEU A 174 42.31 -9.61 15.61
CA LEU A 174 40.97 -9.05 15.87
C LEU A 174 40.80 -7.63 15.34
N LYS A 175 41.82 -6.78 15.48
CA LYS A 175 41.80 -5.41 14.94
C LYS A 175 41.69 -5.41 13.42
N ASP A 176 42.43 -6.28 12.74
CA ASP A 176 42.40 -6.37 11.28
C ASP A 176 41.05 -6.88 10.76
N ASP A 177 40.48 -7.90 11.41
CA ASP A 177 39.14 -8.40 11.07
C ASP A 177 38.05 -7.35 11.34
N LEU A 178 38.18 -6.60 12.44
CA LEU A 178 37.26 -5.50 12.77
C LEU A 178 37.37 -4.36 11.74
N ASN A 179 38.58 -4.01 11.32
CA ASN A 179 38.78 -2.99 10.30
C ASN A 179 38.15 -3.41 8.96
N ARG A 180 38.36 -4.66 8.53
CA ARG A 180 37.77 -5.19 7.29
C ARG A 180 36.24 -5.17 7.32
N THR A 181 35.65 -5.61 8.43
CA THR A 181 34.19 -5.57 8.59
C THR A 181 33.66 -4.14 8.63
N THR A 182 34.37 -3.23 9.30
CA THR A 182 34.01 -1.81 9.34
C THR A 182 34.07 -1.16 7.96
N GLU A 183 35.13 -1.42 7.18
CA GLU A 183 35.28 -0.91 5.81
C GLU A 183 34.16 -1.42 4.88
N TYR A 184 33.83 -2.71 4.99
CA TYR A 184 32.73 -3.31 4.23
C TYR A 184 31.38 -2.66 4.56
N LEU A 185 31.06 -2.51 5.85
CA LEU A 185 29.81 -1.90 6.29
C LEU A 185 29.71 -0.42 5.90
N VAL A 186 30.82 0.32 5.94
CA VAL A 186 30.86 1.71 5.47
C VAL A 186 30.63 1.79 3.96
N GLY A 187 31.17 0.84 3.19
CA GLY A 187 30.92 0.69 1.75
C GLY A 187 29.43 0.47 1.46
N GLU A 188 28.83 -0.54 2.07
CA GLU A 188 27.40 -0.84 1.96
C GLU A 188 26.53 0.36 2.35
N GLN A 189 26.86 1.04 3.45
CA GLN A 189 26.12 2.22 3.90
C GLN A 189 26.19 3.36 2.88
N LYS A 190 27.33 3.55 2.21
CA LYS A 190 27.50 4.56 1.16
C LYS A 190 26.66 4.22 -0.07
N ASP A 191 26.64 2.96 -0.48
CA ASP A 191 25.87 2.51 -1.64
C ASP A 191 24.37 2.58 -1.38
N LEU A 192 23.92 2.20 -0.18
CA LEU A 192 22.53 2.38 0.25
C LEU A 192 22.11 3.85 0.27
N ARG A 193 22.98 4.76 0.76
CA ARG A 193 22.69 6.20 0.73
C ARG A 193 22.51 6.72 -0.70
N LYS A 194 23.37 6.32 -1.63
CA LYS A 194 23.24 6.69 -3.05
C LYS A 194 21.97 6.14 -3.69
N ALA A 195 21.62 4.89 -3.38
CA ALA A 195 20.40 4.28 -3.87
C ALA A 195 19.15 5.02 -3.32
N LEU A 196 19.21 5.46 -2.07
CA LEU A 196 18.15 6.25 -1.43
C LEU A 196 18.01 7.62 -2.12
N GLU A 197 19.10 8.36 -2.31
CA GLU A 197 19.11 9.65 -3.01
C GLU A 197 18.54 9.52 -4.43
N THR A 198 18.99 8.51 -5.18
CA THR A 198 18.47 8.23 -6.53
C THR A 198 16.97 7.89 -6.50
N ALA A 199 16.51 7.17 -5.48
CA ALA A 199 15.09 6.84 -5.34
C ALA A 199 14.26 8.09 -5.00
N GLU A 200 14.75 8.96 -4.12
CA GLU A 200 14.12 10.23 -3.76
C GLU A 200 13.98 11.16 -4.99
N GLU A 201 15.03 11.31 -5.78
CA GLU A 201 15.00 12.08 -7.03
C GLU A 201 13.94 11.54 -8.00
N ARG A 202 13.86 10.21 -8.15
CA ARG A 202 12.85 9.57 -8.99
C ARG A 202 11.43 9.77 -8.47
N ILE A 203 11.23 9.74 -7.15
CA ILE A 203 9.91 10.01 -6.55
C ILE A 203 9.48 11.42 -6.88
N VAL A 204 10.35 12.41 -6.68
CA VAL A 204 10.05 13.82 -6.99
C VAL A 204 9.70 14.01 -8.46
N ALA A 205 10.48 13.40 -9.37
CA ALA A 205 10.20 13.46 -10.80
C ALA A 205 8.83 12.83 -11.15
N LEU A 206 8.52 11.66 -10.60
CA LEU A 206 7.24 10.97 -10.85
C LEU A 206 6.04 11.73 -10.28
N GLU A 207 6.19 12.37 -9.12
CA GLU A 207 5.13 13.21 -8.53
C GLU A 207 4.84 14.43 -9.40
N LYS A 208 5.89 15.06 -9.95
CA LYS A 208 5.75 16.16 -10.90
C LYS A 208 5.03 15.72 -12.18
N ASP A 209 5.47 14.63 -12.80
CA ASP A 209 4.86 14.09 -14.01
C ASP A 209 3.39 13.70 -13.81
N LYS A 210 3.07 13.14 -12.63
CA LYS A 210 1.69 12.81 -12.26
C LYS A 210 0.81 14.06 -12.23
N LEU A 211 1.27 15.14 -11.58
CA LEU A 211 0.52 16.40 -11.51
C LEU A 211 0.33 17.03 -12.90
N GLU A 212 1.38 17.04 -13.72
CA GLU A 212 1.32 17.54 -15.10
C GLU A 212 0.33 16.72 -15.94
N SER A 213 0.41 15.39 -15.86
CA SER A 213 -0.49 14.47 -16.57
C SER A 213 -1.95 14.65 -16.13
N GLU A 214 -2.22 14.74 -14.82
CA GLU A 214 -3.57 15.00 -14.31
C GLU A 214 -4.12 16.35 -14.81
N SER A 215 -3.27 17.37 -14.90
CA SER A 215 -3.66 18.68 -15.44
C SER A 215 -4.01 18.60 -16.92
N LEU A 216 -3.20 17.87 -17.70
CA LEU A 216 -3.41 17.66 -19.13
C LEU A 216 -4.70 16.86 -19.39
N PHE A 217 -4.93 15.78 -18.64
CA PHE A 217 -6.15 14.99 -18.73
C PHE A 217 -7.41 15.82 -18.42
N LYS A 218 -7.34 16.69 -17.40
CA LYS A 218 -8.44 17.61 -17.08
C LYS A 218 -8.69 18.59 -18.23
N ASN A 219 -7.64 19.13 -18.84
CA ASN A 219 -7.77 20.03 -19.98
C ASN A 219 -8.37 19.33 -21.21
N MET A 220 -7.84 18.16 -21.57
CA MET A 220 -8.31 17.32 -22.68
C MET A 220 -9.79 16.97 -22.50
N ARG A 221 -10.21 16.58 -21.29
CA ARG A 221 -11.62 16.29 -20.98
C ARG A 221 -12.51 17.52 -21.19
N ARG A 222 -12.08 18.71 -20.74
CA ARG A 222 -12.82 19.96 -20.94
C ARG A 222 -12.96 20.31 -22.42
N GLN A 223 -11.91 20.13 -23.22
CA GLN A 223 -11.95 20.36 -24.66
C GLN A 223 -12.88 19.37 -25.36
N MET A 224 -12.80 18.09 -25.00
CA MET A 224 -13.69 17.05 -25.52
C MET A 224 -15.15 17.36 -25.18
N ASP A 225 -15.45 17.73 -23.92
CA ASP A 225 -16.79 18.15 -23.51
C ASP A 225 -17.26 19.38 -24.31
N ALA A 226 -16.40 20.38 -24.51
CA ALA A 226 -16.74 21.57 -25.30
C ALA A 226 -17.08 21.24 -26.76
N LEU A 227 -16.32 20.33 -27.39
CA LEU A 227 -16.59 19.86 -28.75
C LEU A 227 -17.90 19.03 -28.81
N ASP A 228 -18.12 18.15 -27.83
CA ASP A 228 -19.33 17.34 -27.72
C ASP A 228 -20.57 18.25 -27.62
N LYS A 229 -20.48 19.30 -26.80
CA LYS A 229 -21.51 20.33 -26.67
C LYS A 229 -21.75 21.11 -27.96
N ALA A 230 -20.68 21.63 -28.57
CA ALA A 230 -20.76 22.39 -29.82
C ALA A 230 -21.43 21.57 -30.95
N SER A 231 -21.10 20.28 -31.05
CA SER A 231 -21.67 19.38 -32.07
C SER A 231 -23.19 19.14 -31.93
N ARG A 232 -23.76 19.38 -30.74
CA ARG A 232 -25.20 19.20 -30.44
C ARG A 232 -25.95 20.51 -30.30
N SER A 233 -25.27 21.65 -30.32
CA SER A 233 -25.86 22.97 -30.14
C SER A 233 -27.05 23.24 -31.08
N ARG A 234 -27.04 22.72 -32.31
CA ARG A 234 -28.14 22.92 -33.27
C ARG A 234 -29.18 21.79 -33.27
N ASN A 235 -29.04 20.83 -32.36
CA ASN A 235 -29.81 19.60 -32.40
C ASN A 235 -31.01 19.68 -31.46
N LEU A 236 -32.14 19.18 -31.95
CA LEU A 236 -33.40 19.04 -31.27
C LEU A 236 -33.62 17.55 -30.95
N GLU A 237 -34.09 17.24 -29.74
CA GLU A 237 -34.46 15.89 -29.32
C GLU A 237 -35.98 15.78 -29.16
N ILE A 238 -36.59 14.91 -29.95
CA ILE A 238 -38.02 14.61 -29.88
C ILE A 238 -38.20 13.23 -29.24
N GLN A 239 -38.96 13.20 -28.15
CA GLN A 239 -39.14 12.02 -27.31
C GLN A 239 -40.55 11.48 -27.43
N CYS A 240 -40.70 10.18 -27.14
CA CYS A 240 -41.98 9.50 -27.02
C CYS A 240 -42.79 9.36 -28.33
N ILE A 241 -42.20 9.60 -29.50
CA ILE A 241 -42.87 9.29 -30.77
C ILE A 241 -42.91 7.75 -30.95
N PRO A 242 -44.08 7.11 -31.06
CA PRO A 242 -44.18 5.66 -31.33
C PRO A 242 -43.38 5.28 -32.58
N GLN A 243 -42.77 4.09 -32.58
CA GLN A 243 -41.96 3.62 -33.69
C GLN A 243 -42.80 2.82 -34.68
N LYS A 244 -42.59 3.06 -35.97
CA LYS A 244 -43.14 2.23 -37.03
C LYS A 244 -42.06 1.74 -37.98
N ARG A 245 -42.29 0.58 -38.59
CA ARG A 245 -41.49 0.14 -39.73
C ARG A 245 -41.69 1.11 -40.89
N ASN A 246 -40.61 1.52 -41.54
CA ASN A 246 -40.61 2.43 -42.68
C ASN A 246 -41.29 3.79 -42.40
N GLU A 247 -41.04 4.37 -41.23
CA GLU A 247 -41.54 5.70 -40.89
C GLU A 247 -40.80 6.82 -41.66
N ASN A 248 -41.55 7.82 -42.12
CA ASN A 248 -40.96 9.02 -42.69
C ASN A 248 -40.78 10.08 -41.59
N LEU A 249 -39.55 10.16 -41.05
CA LEU A 249 -39.23 11.08 -39.96
C LEU A 249 -39.35 12.56 -40.37
N ILE A 250 -39.03 12.89 -41.62
CA ILE A 250 -39.14 14.25 -42.15
C ILE A 250 -40.60 14.69 -42.13
N PHE A 251 -41.50 13.84 -42.65
CA PHE A 251 -42.93 14.12 -42.64
C PHE A 251 -43.49 14.29 -41.22
N ILE A 252 -43.10 13.42 -40.29
CA ILE A 252 -43.52 13.51 -38.88
C ILE A 252 -43.05 14.84 -38.27
N PHE A 253 -41.80 15.23 -38.52
CA PHE A 253 -41.26 16.48 -37.99
C PHE A 253 -41.92 17.71 -38.60
N LYS A 254 -42.19 17.72 -39.92
CA LYS A 254 -42.92 18.81 -40.57
C LYS A 254 -44.34 18.93 -40.05
N SER A 255 -45.06 17.81 -39.93
CA SER A 255 -46.42 17.79 -39.35
C SER A 255 -46.44 18.36 -37.94
N LEU A 256 -45.39 18.08 -37.15
CA LEU A 256 -45.23 18.64 -35.81
C LEU A 256 -44.95 20.15 -35.86
N CYS A 257 -44.14 20.62 -36.79
CA CYS A 257 -43.84 22.03 -37.01
C CYS A 257 -45.09 22.81 -37.46
N ASP A 258 -45.88 22.25 -38.37
CA ASP A 258 -47.13 22.84 -38.85
C ASP A 258 -48.17 22.91 -37.72
N LEU A 259 -48.28 21.85 -36.91
CA LEU A 259 -49.18 21.79 -35.75
C LEU A 259 -48.89 22.91 -34.73
N ILE A 260 -47.62 23.24 -34.49
CA ILE A 260 -47.22 24.29 -33.54
C ILE A 260 -47.19 25.68 -34.16
N GLY A 261 -47.59 25.84 -35.42
CA GLY A 261 -47.59 27.12 -36.13
C GLY A 261 -46.19 27.63 -36.50
N HIS A 262 -45.23 26.73 -36.71
CA HIS A 262 -43.85 27.06 -37.09
C HIS A 262 -43.41 26.23 -38.31
N PRO A 263 -44.06 26.41 -39.49
CA PRO A 263 -43.75 25.62 -40.69
C PRO A 263 -42.29 25.78 -41.10
N MET A 264 -41.69 24.69 -41.59
CA MET A 264 -40.27 24.61 -41.97
C MET A 264 -40.11 23.91 -43.31
N SER A 265 -39.12 24.35 -44.10
CA SER A 265 -38.78 23.69 -45.36
C SER A 265 -37.95 22.43 -45.10
N GLU A 266 -37.95 21.49 -46.05
CA GLU A 266 -37.11 20.29 -45.95
C GLU A 266 -35.61 20.62 -46.06
N GLY A 267 -35.26 21.67 -46.80
CA GLY A 267 -33.88 22.14 -46.92
C GLY A 267 -33.29 22.66 -45.60
N ASP A 268 -34.14 23.09 -44.67
CA ASP A 268 -33.72 23.52 -43.33
C ASP A 268 -33.41 22.34 -42.40
N ILE A 269 -33.66 21.10 -42.81
CA ILE A 269 -33.38 19.91 -42.00
C ILE A 269 -32.04 19.33 -42.46
N SER A 270 -30.97 19.60 -41.72
CA SER A 270 -29.63 19.08 -42.07
C SER A 270 -29.54 17.56 -41.94
N SER A 271 -30.16 16.98 -40.91
CA SER A 271 -30.30 15.53 -40.77
C SER A 271 -31.37 15.17 -39.74
N ILE A 272 -32.00 14.02 -39.90
CA ILE A 272 -32.97 13.49 -38.94
C ILE A 272 -32.81 11.98 -38.79
N LYS A 273 -32.75 11.50 -37.55
CA LYS A 273 -32.56 10.06 -37.27
C LYS A 273 -33.06 9.67 -35.89
N ARG A 274 -33.47 8.40 -35.75
CA ARG A 274 -33.65 7.76 -34.44
C ARG A 274 -32.28 7.49 -33.81
N VAL A 275 -32.16 7.68 -32.50
CA VAL A 275 -30.95 7.35 -31.74
C VAL A 275 -31.12 6.00 -31.04
N ALA A 276 -30.05 5.19 -31.04
CA ALA A 276 -30.03 3.92 -30.35
C ALA A 276 -30.34 4.10 -28.85
N SER A 277 -31.17 3.21 -28.31
CA SER A 277 -31.39 3.16 -26.87
C SER A 277 -30.17 2.53 -26.20
N LEU A 278 -29.72 3.09 -25.06
CA LEU A 278 -28.69 2.45 -24.23
C LEU A 278 -29.18 1.09 -23.70
N ASN A 279 -30.48 0.96 -23.46
CA ASN A 279 -31.12 -0.31 -23.09
C ASN A 279 -31.98 -0.81 -24.26
N PRO A 280 -31.54 -1.84 -25.00
CA PRO A 280 -32.29 -2.39 -26.13
C PRO A 280 -33.67 -2.96 -25.74
N ASN A 281 -33.83 -3.38 -24.48
CA ASN A 281 -35.05 -4.02 -23.97
C ASN A 281 -36.06 -3.00 -23.41
N SER A 282 -35.80 -1.70 -23.56
CA SER A 282 -36.72 -0.65 -23.08
C SER A 282 -37.97 -0.60 -23.95
N GLU A 283 -39.14 -0.62 -23.31
CA GLU A 283 -40.44 -0.40 -23.97
C GLU A 283 -40.61 1.04 -24.47
N ARG A 284 -39.86 2.00 -23.90
CA ARG A 284 -39.91 3.39 -24.33
C ARG A 284 -39.33 3.53 -25.74
N PRO A 285 -40.03 4.21 -26.67
CA PRO A 285 -39.54 4.36 -28.03
C PRO A 285 -38.26 5.20 -28.10
N ARG A 286 -37.40 4.88 -29.07
CA ARG A 286 -36.15 5.60 -29.35
C ARG A 286 -36.42 7.05 -29.72
N ASN A 287 -35.63 7.97 -29.17
CA ASN A 287 -35.77 9.40 -29.45
C ASN A 287 -35.33 9.71 -30.89
N ILE A 288 -35.90 10.76 -31.46
CA ILE A 288 -35.52 11.30 -32.77
C ILE A 288 -34.64 12.53 -32.52
N ILE A 289 -33.49 12.59 -33.17
CA ILE A 289 -32.64 13.78 -33.19
C ILE A 289 -32.77 14.45 -34.56
N VAL A 290 -33.04 15.75 -34.54
CA VAL A 290 -33.11 16.61 -35.72
C VAL A 290 -31.97 17.63 -35.62
N SER A 291 -31.13 17.71 -36.65
CA SER A 291 -30.08 18.73 -36.74
C SER A 291 -30.58 19.88 -37.60
N LEU A 292 -30.57 21.09 -37.04
CA LEU A 292 -31.13 22.30 -37.66
C LEU A 292 -30.03 23.25 -38.15
N PRO A 293 -30.33 24.26 -38.97
CA PRO A 293 -29.31 25.11 -39.58
C PRO A 293 -28.59 25.99 -38.55
N SER A 294 -29.29 26.37 -37.49
CA SER A 294 -28.73 27.19 -36.40
C SER A 294 -29.39 26.91 -35.05
N THR A 295 -28.72 27.32 -33.98
CA THR A 295 -29.26 27.29 -32.61
C THR A 295 -30.55 28.11 -32.49
N ARG A 296 -30.67 29.19 -33.26
CA ARG A 296 -31.88 30.03 -33.31
C ARG A 296 -33.11 29.27 -33.81
N HIS A 297 -32.95 28.42 -34.84
CA HIS A 297 -34.06 27.57 -35.32
C HIS A 297 -34.49 26.58 -34.24
N ARG A 298 -33.52 25.92 -33.59
CA ARG A 298 -33.77 25.02 -32.45
C ARG A 298 -34.56 25.71 -31.35
N ASP A 299 -34.10 26.88 -30.91
CA ASP A 299 -34.71 27.60 -29.78
C ASP A 299 -36.10 28.16 -30.12
N SER A 300 -36.30 28.61 -31.37
CA SER A 300 -37.61 29.03 -31.87
C SER A 300 -38.62 27.89 -31.82
N ILE A 301 -38.25 26.71 -32.33
CA ILE A 301 -39.11 25.52 -32.34
C ILE A 301 -39.42 25.04 -30.91
N ILE A 302 -38.43 24.98 -30.02
CA ILE A 302 -38.65 24.60 -28.61
C ILE A 302 -39.61 25.58 -27.94
N SER A 303 -39.46 26.89 -28.20
CA SER A 303 -40.29 27.93 -27.60
C SER A 303 -41.72 27.88 -28.14
N ALA A 304 -41.89 27.75 -29.46
CA ALA A 304 -43.19 27.56 -30.11
C ALA A 304 -43.90 26.31 -29.57
N PHE A 305 -43.20 25.17 -29.48
CA PHE A 305 -43.73 23.94 -28.91
C PHE A 305 -44.15 24.13 -27.45
N LYS A 306 -43.31 24.76 -26.60
CA LYS A 306 -43.67 25.02 -25.20
C LYS A 306 -44.92 25.89 -25.07
N ASN A 307 -45.06 26.92 -25.90
CA ASN A 307 -46.22 27.82 -25.88
C ASN A 307 -47.50 27.12 -26.35
N TYR A 308 -47.40 26.34 -27.43
CA TYR A 308 -48.50 25.52 -27.91
C TYR A 308 -48.90 24.45 -26.88
N ASN A 309 -47.94 23.69 -26.37
CA ASN A 309 -48.16 22.55 -25.48
C ASN A 309 -48.72 22.94 -24.09
N LYS A 310 -48.52 24.18 -23.64
CA LYS A 310 -49.19 24.72 -22.44
C LYS A 310 -50.70 24.81 -22.61
N LYS A 311 -51.17 25.12 -23.82
CA LYS A 311 -52.60 25.27 -24.14
C LYS A 311 -53.19 23.97 -24.66
N ASN A 312 -52.43 23.25 -25.49
CA ASN A 312 -52.85 22.07 -26.23
C ASN A 312 -51.80 20.95 -26.08
N PRO A 313 -51.94 20.03 -25.11
CA PRO A 313 -50.94 18.99 -24.90
C PRO A 313 -50.76 18.09 -26.13
N VAL A 314 -49.58 18.16 -26.74
CA VAL A 314 -49.29 17.47 -28.00
C VAL A 314 -49.20 15.96 -27.77
N SER A 315 -49.94 15.21 -28.59
CA SER A 315 -49.95 13.75 -28.57
C SER A 315 -49.72 13.15 -29.96
N SER A 316 -49.41 11.86 -30.01
CA SER A 316 -49.26 11.08 -31.25
C SER A 316 -50.45 11.21 -32.20
N VAL A 317 -51.66 11.37 -31.66
CA VAL A 317 -52.90 11.51 -32.44
C VAL A 317 -52.88 12.77 -33.31
N HIS A 318 -52.30 13.87 -32.80
CA HIS A 318 -52.25 15.14 -33.54
C HIS A 318 -51.27 15.09 -34.72
N LEU A 319 -50.38 14.09 -34.74
CA LEU A 319 -49.46 13.82 -35.85
C LEU A 319 -49.98 12.71 -36.78
N HIS A 320 -51.25 12.33 -36.65
CA HIS A 320 -51.87 11.24 -37.41
C HIS A 320 -51.13 9.90 -37.25
N ILE A 321 -50.51 9.68 -36.09
CA ILE A 321 -49.85 8.42 -35.77
C ILE A 321 -50.89 7.48 -35.12
N PRO A 322 -51.33 6.40 -35.79
CA PRO A 322 -52.26 5.43 -35.24
C PRO A 322 -51.67 4.71 -34.03
N GLY A 323 -52.56 4.31 -33.13
CA GLY A 323 -52.23 3.66 -31.86
C GLY A 323 -52.70 4.48 -30.67
N PRO A 324 -52.34 4.05 -29.45
CA PRO A 324 -52.71 4.76 -28.24
C PRO A 324 -52.11 6.17 -28.21
N ALA A 325 -52.86 7.12 -27.66
CA ALA A 325 -52.41 8.49 -27.51
C ALA A 325 -51.19 8.54 -26.57
N ASN A 326 -50.04 8.96 -27.11
CA ASN A 326 -48.81 9.12 -26.35
C ASN A 326 -48.39 10.58 -26.35
N ARG A 327 -48.10 11.14 -25.17
CA ARG A 327 -47.65 12.52 -25.04
C ARG A 327 -46.24 12.67 -25.55
N LEU A 328 -46.03 13.70 -26.36
CA LEU A 328 -44.75 13.97 -26.99
C LEU A 328 -44.01 15.08 -26.24
N PHE A 329 -42.67 15.02 -26.28
CA PHE A 329 -41.83 16.03 -25.66
C PHE A 329 -40.74 16.45 -26.63
N ILE A 330 -40.49 17.76 -26.69
CA ILE A 330 -39.38 18.34 -27.43
C ILE A 330 -38.42 18.98 -26.44
N ALA A 331 -37.14 18.67 -26.57
CA ALA A 331 -36.07 19.23 -25.76
C ALA A 331 -34.84 19.57 -26.61
N GLU A 332 -33.92 20.32 -26.04
CA GLU A 332 -32.56 20.45 -26.55
C GLU A 332 -31.84 19.10 -26.45
N HIS A 333 -31.01 18.78 -27.44
CA HIS A 333 -30.20 17.57 -27.39
C HIS A 333 -28.96 17.78 -26.52
N HIS A 334 -28.98 17.27 -25.29
CA HIS A 334 -27.88 17.41 -24.35
C HIS A 334 -26.83 16.29 -24.49
N SER A 335 -25.56 16.62 -24.24
CA SER A 335 -24.46 15.65 -24.08
C SER A 335 -24.73 14.62 -22.98
N SER A 336 -24.03 13.48 -23.07
CA SER A 336 -24.11 12.41 -22.05
C SER A 336 -23.67 12.91 -20.68
N THR A 337 -22.59 13.69 -20.62
CA THR A 337 -22.09 14.35 -19.40
C THR A 337 -23.16 15.25 -18.78
N CYS A 338 -23.82 16.09 -19.58
CA CYS A 338 -24.89 16.96 -19.09
C CYS A 338 -26.11 16.16 -18.59
N LYS A 339 -26.50 15.09 -19.28
CA LYS A 339 -27.58 14.19 -18.85
C LYS A 339 -27.26 13.52 -17.51
N ALA A 340 -26.01 13.08 -17.31
CA ALA A 340 -25.54 12.50 -16.05
C ALA A 340 -25.57 13.51 -14.90
N ILE A 341 -25.02 14.72 -15.12
CA ILE A 341 -25.04 15.81 -14.13
C ILE A 341 -26.47 16.18 -13.78
N PHE A 342 -27.37 16.30 -14.76
CA PHE A 342 -28.77 16.65 -14.51
C PHE A 342 -29.49 15.56 -13.72
N ALA A 343 -29.25 14.29 -14.03
CA ALA A 343 -29.82 13.18 -13.27
C ALA A 343 -29.36 13.19 -11.80
N ALA A 344 -28.06 13.37 -11.57
CA ALA A 344 -27.49 13.48 -10.24
C ALA A 344 -28.01 14.72 -9.48
N ALA A 345 -28.04 15.87 -10.15
CA ALA A 345 -28.55 17.12 -9.60
C ALA A 345 -30.02 17.01 -9.19
N ARG A 346 -30.89 16.39 -10.01
CA ARG A 346 -32.29 16.16 -9.64
C ARG A 346 -32.45 15.28 -8.41
N LYS A 347 -31.62 14.24 -8.27
CA LYS A 347 -31.61 13.39 -7.07
C LYS A 347 -31.24 14.20 -5.83
N ALA A 348 -30.14 14.94 -5.91
CA ALA A 348 -29.66 15.79 -4.82
C ALA A 348 -30.66 16.91 -4.48
N CYS A 349 -31.33 17.50 -5.47
CA CYS A 349 -32.37 18.50 -5.25
C CYS A 349 -33.54 17.96 -4.42
N LYS A 350 -33.96 16.71 -4.67
CA LYS A 350 -35.03 16.05 -3.91
C LYS A 350 -34.62 15.84 -2.45
N GLU A 351 -33.39 15.38 -2.23
CA GLU A 351 -32.84 15.12 -0.89
C GLU A 351 -32.66 16.43 -0.09
N LYS A 352 -32.17 17.48 -0.75
CA LYS A 352 -31.81 18.77 -0.14
C LYS A 352 -32.90 19.84 -0.29
N LYS A 353 -34.10 19.43 -0.72
CA LYS A 353 -35.30 20.28 -0.85
C LYS A 353 -35.11 21.53 -1.73
N TYR A 354 -34.35 21.42 -2.82
CA TYR A 354 -34.31 22.45 -3.85
C TYR A 354 -35.61 22.42 -4.67
N LYS A 355 -36.28 23.56 -4.80
CA LYS A 355 -37.56 23.67 -5.51
C LYS A 355 -37.44 23.49 -7.02
N TYR A 356 -36.33 23.95 -7.62
CA TYR A 356 -36.16 23.95 -9.07
C TYR A 356 -34.83 23.31 -9.50
N CYS A 357 -34.89 22.50 -10.56
CA CYS A 357 -33.73 21.97 -11.27
C CYS A 357 -34.04 21.90 -12.76
N TRP A 358 -33.26 22.58 -13.60
CA TRP A 358 -33.49 22.64 -15.04
C TRP A 358 -32.18 22.67 -15.82
N VAL A 359 -32.28 22.46 -17.13
CA VAL A 359 -31.15 22.56 -18.06
C VAL A 359 -31.45 23.65 -19.08
N LYS A 360 -30.44 24.44 -19.41
CA LYS A 360 -30.48 25.41 -20.51
C LYS A 360 -29.08 25.55 -21.09
N ASP A 361 -28.96 25.47 -22.42
CA ASP A 361 -27.68 25.62 -23.14
C ASP A 361 -26.60 24.66 -22.59
N GLU A 362 -27.00 23.41 -22.35
CA GLU A 362 -26.17 22.35 -21.75
C GLU A 362 -25.48 22.72 -20.43
N ARG A 363 -26.15 23.58 -19.65
CA ARG A 363 -25.80 23.94 -18.28
C ARG A 363 -26.95 23.58 -17.36
N VAL A 364 -26.61 22.89 -16.27
CA VAL A 364 -27.56 22.44 -15.26
C VAL A 364 -27.65 23.49 -14.17
N TYR A 365 -28.86 23.95 -13.88
CA TYR A 365 -29.11 24.94 -12.85
C TYR A 365 -30.02 24.37 -11.77
N VAL A 366 -29.79 24.80 -10.53
CA VAL A 366 -30.64 24.49 -9.38
C VAL A 366 -31.00 25.77 -8.65
N ARG A 367 -32.17 25.83 -8.04
CA ARG A 367 -32.61 26.97 -7.21
C ARG A 367 -33.43 26.45 -6.03
N LYS A 368 -33.12 26.96 -4.84
CA LYS A 368 -33.69 26.44 -3.59
C LYS A 368 -35.13 26.91 -3.36
N GLU A 369 -35.37 28.19 -3.56
CA GLU A 369 -36.64 28.86 -3.28
C GLU A 369 -37.06 29.83 -4.40
N ASP A 370 -38.27 30.37 -4.31
CA ASP A 370 -38.74 31.39 -5.25
C ASP A 370 -37.93 32.68 -5.09
N GLY A 371 -37.59 33.32 -6.22
CA GLY A 371 -36.76 34.53 -6.20
C GLY A 371 -35.27 34.31 -5.86
N GLY A 372 -34.90 33.15 -5.33
CA GLY A 372 -33.51 32.81 -5.00
C GLY A 372 -32.58 32.75 -6.22
N ALA A 373 -31.27 32.90 -5.98
CA ALA A 373 -30.27 32.80 -7.03
C ALA A 373 -30.24 31.40 -7.68
N ALA A 374 -30.07 31.35 -9.00
CA ALA A 374 -29.85 30.10 -9.71
C ALA A 374 -28.37 29.71 -9.61
N LEU A 375 -28.11 28.52 -9.06
CA LEU A 375 -26.77 27.96 -8.93
C LEU A 375 -26.45 27.08 -10.15
N TYR A 376 -25.34 27.35 -10.81
CA TYR A 376 -24.85 26.55 -11.93
C TYR A 376 -24.04 25.34 -11.43
N ILE A 377 -24.50 24.14 -11.78
CA ILE A 377 -23.82 22.86 -11.51
C ILE A 377 -22.89 22.53 -12.67
N ARG A 378 -21.58 22.66 -12.43
CA ARG A 378 -20.53 22.47 -13.45
C ARG A 378 -20.18 21.01 -13.71
N ASP A 379 -20.13 20.21 -12.65
CA ASP A 379 -19.66 18.83 -12.68
C ASP A 379 -20.37 17.99 -11.60
N LEU A 380 -20.08 16.68 -11.59
CA LEU A 380 -20.64 15.74 -10.63
C LEU A 380 -20.12 15.97 -9.20
N GLU A 381 -18.89 16.47 -9.04
CA GLU A 381 -18.32 16.80 -7.72
C GLU A 381 -19.05 17.97 -7.07
N PHE A 382 -19.49 18.94 -7.86
CA PHE A 382 -20.21 20.11 -7.38
C PHE A 382 -21.63 19.74 -6.92
N VAL A 383 -22.23 18.67 -7.46
CA VAL A 383 -23.54 18.16 -7.00
C VAL A 383 -23.50 17.76 -5.52
N SER A 384 -22.41 17.14 -5.05
CA SER A 384 -22.31 16.73 -3.64
C SER A 384 -22.23 17.93 -2.69
N LYS A 385 -21.68 19.06 -3.16
CA LYS A 385 -21.44 20.29 -2.38
C LYS A 385 -22.65 21.21 -2.21
N ILE A 386 -23.75 20.99 -2.92
CA ILE A 386 -24.96 21.83 -2.76
C ILE A 386 -25.56 21.62 -1.36
N VAL A 387 -26.23 22.62 -0.76
CA VAL A 387 -26.68 22.59 0.65
C VAL A 387 -28.19 22.71 0.77
#